data_AF-A0A378LMT7-F1
#
_entry.id   AF-A0A378LMT7-F1
#
_cell.length_a   1.000
_cell.length_b   1.000
_cell.length_c   1.000
_cell.angle_alpha   90.00
_cell.angle_beta   90.00
_cell.angle_gamma   90.00
#
_symmetry.space_group_name_H-M   'P 1'
#
loop_
_entity.id
_entity.type
_entity.pdbx_description
1 polymer ?
#
loop_
_entity_poly.entity_id
_entity_poly.type
_entity_poly.pdbx_seq_one_letter_code
_entity_poly.pdbx_strand_id
1 'polypeptide(L)'
;MSHLLDAYKRYKSLLLQLEAALNELDELTHNQKFFETQRILFHEYKNCYMKCFGLPMQLEGLENNLKQLNSKLEGKNIELSEREKLLASRHELNEKIDSLKKEIAYYEKKKPEITGQIPWRLELAQLTTKYLREQGANPEQLHAFTRRYHAYSQLKKELDQALQDLNKAFDDAASNEREEAIAWRITNVTPLSKKLIEIEKKPQYADGFILSLCDKYTKTCMQHASYLNKPGLTEKVQQGKIPLHQLEDLVAIRKQKQEHYRALLPDYVAVEIFDSIHIKGKRTLGVLKTNTEDKIKAINAFLDTPFQTANEEQDKKKLKQLFAYINVSFDSAKITEIYQKAKEKQRSAEVDQIFSKINEL
;
A
#
# COMPACT_ATOMS: atom_id res chain seq x y z
N MET A 1 -45.28 -20.86 2.38
CA MET A 1 -44.95 -20.47 3.78
C MET A 1 -43.56 -20.91 4.28
N SER A 2 -43.11 -22.18 4.10
CA SER A 2 -41.80 -22.64 4.63
C SER A 2 -40.59 -21.82 4.16
N HIS A 3 -40.47 -21.55 2.85
CA HIS A 3 -39.36 -20.76 2.29
C HIS A 3 -39.32 -19.31 2.80
N LEU A 4 -40.48 -18.69 3.05
CA LEU A 4 -40.58 -17.34 3.62
C LEU A 4 -40.08 -17.30 5.06
N LEU A 5 -40.45 -18.30 5.86
CA LEU A 5 -40.00 -18.43 7.25
C LEU A 5 -38.48 -18.67 7.33
N ASP A 6 -37.92 -19.46 6.42
CA ASP A 6 -36.48 -19.72 6.38
C ASP A 6 -35.66 -18.48 5.95
N ALA A 7 -36.12 -17.77 4.91
CA ALA A 7 -35.52 -16.50 4.49
C ALA A 7 -35.56 -15.45 5.62
N TYR A 8 -36.67 -15.39 6.35
CA TYR A 8 -36.83 -14.50 7.50
C TYR A 8 -35.92 -14.85 8.66
N LYS A 9 -35.83 -16.14 9.05
CA LYS A 9 -34.91 -16.59 10.10
C LYS A 9 -33.47 -16.22 9.75
N ARG A 10 -33.07 -16.41 8.49
CA ARG A 10 -31.74 -16.04 7.98
C ARG A 10 -31.50 -14.53 8.07
N TYR A 11 -32.43 -13.72 7.56
CA TYR A 11 -32.35 -12.25 7.62
C TYR A 11 -32.27 -11.73 9.07
N LYS A 12 -33.14 -12.24 9.96
CA LYS A 12 -33.14 -11.88 11.39
C LYS A 12 -31.83 -12.24 12.07
N SER A 13 -31.29 -13.44 11.80
CA SER A 13 -30.01 -13.88 12.35
C SER A 13 -28.85 -12.97 11.89
N LEU A 14 -28.77 -12.68 10.60
CA LEU A 14 -27.73 -11.79 10.04
C LEU A 14 -27.83 -10.36 10.60
N LEU A 15 -29.05 -9.83 10.81
CA LEU A 15 -29.23 -8.51 11.38
C LEU A 15 -28.72 -8.42 12.83
N LEU A 16 -28.97 -9.45 13.64
CA LEU A 16 -28.45 -9.55 15.01
C LEU A 16 -26.92 -9.68 15.04
N GLN A 17 -26.35 -10.45 14.11
CA GLN A 17 -24.90 -10.56 13.97
C GLN A 17 -24.26 -9.24 13.52
N LEU A 18 -24.90 -8.50 12.60
CA LEU A 18 -24.44 -7.19 12.15
C LEU A 18 -24.44 -6.17 13.30
N GLU A 19 -25.48 -6.17 14.12
CA GLU A 19 -25.57 -5.32 15.31
C GLU A 19 -24.49 -5.66 16.33
N ALA A 20 -24.26 -6.95 16.61
CA ALA A 20 -23.19 -7.37 17.51
C ALA A 20 -21.81 -6.93 16.98
N ALA A 21 -21.54 -7.12 15.69
CA ALA A 21 -20.29 -6.68 15.06
C ALA A 21 -20.11 -5.16 15.11
N LEU A 22 -21.20 -4.40 14.99
CA LEU A 22 -21.18 -2.94 15.11
C LEU A 22 -20.89 -2.50 16.54
N ASN A 23 -21.45 -3.18 17.55
CA ASN A 23 -21.15 -2.89 18.96
C ASN A 23 -19.69 -3.22 19.29
N GLU A 24 -19.14 -4.32 18.76
CA GLU A 24 -17.71 -4.62 18.90
C GLU A 24 -16.82 -3.54 18.24
N LEU A 25 -17.24 -2.96 17.12
CA LEU A 25 -16.55 -1.83 16.50
C LEU A 25 -16.65 -0.56 17.36
N ASP A 26 -17.83 -0.31 17.95
CA ASP A 26 -18.07 0.83 18.85
C ASP A 26 -17.20 0.72 20.12
N GLU A 27 -17.02 -0.49 20.67
CA GLU A 27 -16.12 -0.74 21.81
C GLU A 27 -14.64 -0.49 21.45
N LEU A 28 -14.21 -0.90 20.25
CA LEU A 28 -12.84 -0.66 19.80
C LEU A 28 -12.57 0.82 19.52
N THR A 29 -13.58 1.56 19.05
CA THR A 29 -13.51 3.00 18.83
C THR A 29 -13.71 3.82 20.09
N HIS A 30 -14.30 3.29 21.17
CA HIS A 30 -14.39 3.99 22.47
C HIS A 30 -13.00 4.36 23.04
N ASN A 31 -11.92 3.78 22.52
CA ASN A 31 -10.55 4.30 22.60
C ASN A 31 -10.31 5.51 21.66
N GLN A 32 -11.26 6.47 21.65
CA GLN A 32 -11.51 7.48 20.59
C GLN A 32 -10.34 8.39 20.23
N LYS A 33 -9.42 8.64 21.16
CA LYS A 33 -8.35 9.63 20.97
C LYS A 33 -7.47 9.32 19.75
N PHE A 34 -7.25 8.04 19.45
CA PHE A 34 -6.43 7.62 18.31
C PHE A 34 -7.08 8.01 16.97
N PHE A 35 -8.32 7.55 16.72
CA PHE A 35 -8.99 7.78 15.44
C PHE A 35 -9.36 9.26 15.24
N GLU A 36 -9.73 9.96 16.31
CA GLU A 36 -10.05 11.39 16.26
C GLU A 36 -8.81 12.22 15.89
N THR A 37 -7.66 11.94 16.50
CA THR A 37 -6.39 12.62 16.19
C THR A 37 -5.98 12.37 14.73
N GLN A 38 -6.08 11.12 14.27
CA GLN A 38 -5.73 10.77 12.89
C GLN A 38 -6.69 11.41 11.86
N ARG A 39 -7.98 11.52 12.20
CA ARG A 39 -8.98 12.21 11.37
C ARG A 39 -8.67 13.69 11.25
N ILE A 40 -8.40 14.37 12.37
CA ILE A 40 -8.05 15.80 12.39
C ILE A 40 -6.81 16.05 11.53
N LEU A 41 -5.74 15.28 11.76
CA LEU A 41 -4.50 15.38 10.98
C LEU A 41 -4.73 15.14 9.48
N PHE A 42 -5.52 14.13 9.10
CA PHE A 42 -5.87 13.89 7.70
C PHE A 42 -6.60 15.08 7.06
N HIS A 43 -7.52 15.72 7.79
CA HIS A 43 -8.25 16.89 7.31
C HIS A 43 -7.31 18.10 7.16
N GLU A 44 -6.45 18.35 8.14
CA GLU A 44 -5.44 19.40 8.09
C GLU A 44 -4.47 19.20 6.93
N TYR A 45 -4.01 17.97 6.69
CA TYR A 45 -3.21 17.63 5.52
C TYR A 45 -3.95 17.87 4.22
N LYS A 46 -5.18 17.35 4.09
CA LYS A 46 -5.95 17.48 2.84
C LYS A 46 -6.13 18.95 2.52
N ASN A 47 -6.41 19.77 3.52
CA ASN A 47 -6.53 21.22 3.37
C ASN A 47 -5.18 21.86 2.99
N CYS A 48 -4.11 21.51 3.68
CA CYS A 48 -2.76 22.01 3.38
C CYS A 48 -2.31 21.62 1.96
N TYR A 49 -2.53 20.37 1.55
CA TYR A 49 -2.22 19.87 0.23
C TYR A 49 -3.06 20.59 -0.83
N MET A 50 -4.38 20.63 -0.69
CA MET A 50 -5.25 21.34 -1.63
C MET A 50 -4.87 22.82 -1.77
N LYS A 51 -4.46 23.47 -0.67
CA LYS A 51 -3.97 24.85 -0.69
C LYS A 51 -2.58 24.98 -1.33
N CYS A 52 -1.64 24.09 -1.03
CA CYS A 52 -0.30 24.08 -1.63
C CYS A 52 -0.31 23.83 -3.13
N PHE A 53 -1.30 23.12 -3.68
CA PHE A 53 -1.40 22.87 -5.12
C PHE A 53 -2.39 23.81 -5.82
N GLY A 54 -3.46 24.21 -5.14
CA GLY A 54 -4.48 25.10 -5.71
C GLY A 54 -4.11 26.58 -5.69
N LEU A 55 -3.43 27.07 -4.64
CA LEU A 55 -3.06 28.48 -4.54
C LEU A 55 -1.99 28.89 -5.58
N PRO A 56 -0.95 28.08 -5.89
CA PRO A 56 -0.01 28.44 -6.95
C PRO A 56 -0.67 28.56 -8.32
N MET A 57 -1.65 27.71 -8.65
CA MET A 57 -2.42 27.85 -9.90
C MET A 57 -3.26 29.13 -9.92
N GLN A 58 -3.87 29.50 -8.79
CA GLN A 58 -4.61 30.77 -8.67
C GLN A 58 -3.67 31.97 -8.78
N LEU A 59 -2.47 31.89 -8.19
CA LEU A 59 -1.44 32.90 -8.30
C LEU A 59 -0.99 33.06 -9.76
N GLU A 60 -0.69 31.96 -10.45
CA GLU A 60 -0.29 31.98 -11.86
C GLU A 60 -1.36 32.64 -12.75
N GLY A 61 -2.64 32.32 -12.52
CA GLY A 61 -3.76 32.97 -13.20
C GLY A 61 -3.82 34.48 -12.96
N LEU A 62 -3.61 34.93 -11.72
CA LEU A 62 -3.60 36.35 -11.38
C LEU A 62 -2.36 37.08 -11.91
N GLU A 63 -1.19 36.44 -11.91
CA GLU A 63 0.04 37.00 -12.49
C GLU A 63 -0.08 37.14 -14.00
N ASN A 64 -0.75 36.21 -14.68
CA ASN A 64 -1.06 36.32 -16.10
C ASN A 64 -2.06 37.46 -16.37
N ASN A 65 -3.09 37.61 -15.54
CA ASN A 65 -4.02 38.75 -15.62
C ASN A 65 -3.30 40.08 -15.38
N LEU A 66 -2.36 40.13 -14.42
CA LEU A 66 -1.54 41.31 -14.15
C LEU A 66 -0.63 41.64 -15.34
N LYS A 67 -0.01 40.64 -15.97
CA LYS A 67 0.80 40.83 -17.20
C LYS A 67 -0.05 41.43 -18.31
N GLN A 68 -1.22 40.86 -18.59
CA GLN A 68 -2.14 41.40 -19.61
C GLN A 68 -2.59 42.83 -19.28
N LEU A 69 -2.86 43.12 -18.00
CA LEU A 69 -3.25 44.46 -17.55
C LEU A 69 -2.11 45.48 -17.72
N ASN A 70 -0.88 45.09 -17.39
CA ASN A 70 0.30 45.94 -17.58
C ASN A 70 0.56 46.20 -19.07
N SER A 71 0.45 45.19 -19.94
CA SER A 71 0.57 45.38 -21.39
C SER A 71 -0.49 46.33 -21.93
N LYS A 72 -1.71 46.32 -21.37
CA LYS A 72 -2.72 47.33 -21.71
C LYS A 72 -2.25 48.71 -21.27
N LEU A 73 -1.83 48.89 -20.02
CA LEU A 73 -1.37 50.18 -19.47
C LEU A 73 -0.16 50.80 -20.22
N GLU A 74 0.66 50.00 -20.89
CA GLU A 74 1.79 50.47 -21.73
C GLU A 74 1.36 51.01 -23.11
N GLY A 75 0.10 50.79 -23.50
CA GLY A 75 -0.47 51.31 -24.75
C GLY A 75 -0.44 52.85 -24.80
N LYS A 76 0.12 53.41 -25.88
CA LYS A 76 0.38 54.85 -25.99
C LYS A 76 -0.86 55.75 -26.15
N ASN A 77 -2.06 55.17 -26.34
CA ASN A 77 -3.31 55.90 -26.60
C ASN A 77 -4.45 55.44 -25.66
N ILE A 78 -4.27 55.57 -24.35
CA ILE A 78 -5.33 55.28 -23.36
C ILE A 78 -5.81 56.57 -22.73
N GLU A 79 -7.14 56.75 -22.69
CA GLU A 79 -7.78 57.89 -22.03
C GLU A 79 -7.46 57.90 -20.53
N LEU A 80 -7.29 59.09 -19.97
CA LEU A 80 -6.79 59.26 -18.60
C LEU A 80 -7.72 58.63 -17.54
N SER A 81 -9.03 58.70 -17.75
CA SER A 81 -10.04 58.10 -16.87
C SER A 81 -10.04 56.56 -16.93
N GLU A 82 -9.77 55.98 -18.09
CA GLU A 82 -9.62 54.53 -18.25
C GLU A 82 -8.29 54.07 -17.63
N ARG A 83 -7.23 54.86 -17.78
CA ARG A 83 -5.93 54.61 -17.15
C ARG A 83 -6.04 54.58 -15.62
N GLU A 84 -6.80 55.49 -15.01
CA GLU A 84 -7.03 55.50 -13.56
C GLU A 84 -7.76 54.24 -13.07
N LYS A 85 -8.80 53.79 -13.78
CA LYS A 85 -9.52 52.53 -13.47
C LYS A 85 -8.63 51.29 -13.61
N LEU A 86 -7.80 51.26 -14.65
CA LEU A 86 -6.83 50.19 -14.85
C LEU A 86 -5.73 50.20 -13.77
N LEU A 87 -5.29 51.38 -13.30
CA LEU A 87 -4.33 51.51 -12.20
C LEU A 87 -4.92 51.06 -10.85
N ALA A 88 -6.19 51.39 -10.57
CA ALA A 88 -6.90 50.89 -9.39
C ALA A 88 -7.05 49.36 -9.45
N SER A 89 -7.46 48.82 -10.61
CA SER A 89 -7.55 47.37 -10.83
C SER A 89 -6.21 46.68 -10.69
N ARG A 90 -5.12 47.33 -11.12
CA ARG A 90 -3.74 46.85 -10.92
C ARG A 90 -3.38 46.82 -9.44
N HIS A 91 -3.74 47.86 -8.69
CA HIS A 91 -3.50 47.90 -7.26
C HIS A 91 -4.24 46.77 -6.53
N GLU A 92 -5.52 46.55 -6.82
CA GLU A 92 -6.30 45.45 -6.22
C GLU A 92 -5.75 44.06 -6.59
N LEU A 93 -5.32 43.87 -7.85
CA LEU A 93 -4.68 42.64 -8.28
C LEU A 93 -3.35 42.41 -7.56
N ASN A 94 -2.54 43.45 -7.39
CA ASN A 94 -1.29 43.36 -6.65
C ASN A 94 -1.53 43.01 -5.17
N GLU A 95 -2.52 43.60 -4.51
CA GLU A 95 -2.87 43.24 -3.13
C GLU A 95 -3.34 41.78 -3.01
N LYS A 96 -4.14 41.30 -3.96
CA LYS A 96 -4.56 39.89 -4.02
C LYS A 96 -3.39 38.96 -4.27
N ILE A 97 -2.47 39.32 -5.17
CA ILE A 97 -1.24 38.58 -5.44
C ILE A 97 -0.35 38.53 -4.20
N ASP A 98 -0.15 39.64 -3.50
CA ASP A 98 0.67 39.71 -2.28
C ASP A 98 0.05 38.91 -1.14
N SER A 99 -1.28 38.96 -1.00
CA SER A 99 -2.03 38.14 -0.04
C SER A 99 -1.88 36.65 -0.34
N LEU A 100 -2.05 36.24 -1.60
CA LEU A 100 -1.88 34.86 -2.01
C LEU A 100 -0.43 34.38 -1.90
N LYS A 101 0.56 35.23 -2.18
CA LYS A 101 1.98 34.90 -1.95
C LYS A 101 2.27 34.66 -0.49
N LYS A 102 1.70 35.46 0.42
CA LYS A 102 1.79 35.24 1.87
C LYS A 102 1.08 33.95 2.29
N GLU A 103 -0.09 33.67 1.73
CA GLU A 103 -0.84 32.44 2.01
C GLU A 103 -0.09 31.19 1.49
N ILE A 104 0.48 31.25 0.29
CA ILE A 104 1.33 30.21 -0.29
C ILE A 104 2.56 30.01 0.60
N ALA A 105 3.29 31.06 0.96
CA ALA A 105 4.46 30.96 1.82
C ALA A 105 4.11 30.35 3.20
N TYR A 106 2.95 30.69 3.75
CA TYR A 106 2.45 30.09 4.99
C TYR A 106 2.19 28.59 4.83
N TYR A 107 1.49 28.16 3.76
CA TYR A 107 1.21 26.75 3.53
C TYR A 107 2.45 25.98 3.07
N GLU A 108 3.38 26.58 2.34
CA GLU A 108 4.68 25.98 2.00
C GLU A 108 5.55 25.78 3.22
N LYS A 109 5.48 26.68 4.22
CA LYS A 109 6.17 26.51 5.51
C LYS A 109 5.46 25.46 6.38
N LYS A 110 4.13 25.46 6.41
CA LYS A 110 3.35 24.45 7.13
C LYS A 110 3.40 23.08 6.48
N LYS A 111 3.65 22.99 5.18
CA LYS A 111 3.68 21.73 4.44
C LYS A 111 4.71 20.79 5.04
N PRO A 112 6.01 21.13 5.21
CA PRO A 112 6.99 20.32 5.93
C PRO A 112 6.56 19.92 7.33
N GLU A 113 5.98 20.82 8.11
CA GLU A 113 5.52 20.55 9.49
C GLU A 113 4.40 19.50 9.49
N ILE A 114 3.40 19.69 8.64
CA ILE A 114 2.25 18.79 8.48
C ILE A 114 2.66 17.49 7.78
N THR A 115 3.57 17.51 6.80
CA THR A 115 4.09 16.30 6.14
C THR A 115 5.04 15.51 7.03
N GLY A 116 5.78 16.18 7.91
CA GLY A 116 6.65 15.55 8.91
C GLY A 116 5.84 14.97 10.07
N GLN A 117 4.70 15.58 10.41
CA GLN A 117 3.74 15.05 11.39
C GLN A 117 2.80 14.00 10.80
N ILE A 118 2.69 13.92 9.47
CA ILE A 118 1.77 13.02 8.77
C ILE A 118 2.54 12.17 7.76
N PRO A 119 3.05 11.01 8.21
CA PRO A 119 3.88 10.13 7.40
C PRO A 119 3.05 9.45 6.30
N TRP A 120 2.99 10.02 5.09
CA TRP A 120 1.98 9.61 4.12
C TRP A 120 2.38 8.48 3.14
N ARG A 121 1.38 7.59 2.98
CA ARG A 121 0.96 6.69 1.87
C ARG A 121 1.76 5.45 1.50
N LEU A 122 3.09 5.45 1.52
CA LEU A 122 3.88 4.20 1.33
C LEU A 122 4.55 3.78 2.63
N GLU A 123 4.98 4.78 3.39
CA GLU A 123 5.46 4.62 4.75
C GLU A 123 4.33 4.50 5.77
N LEU A 124 3.08 4.79 5.44
CA LEU A 124 1.99 4.82 6.43
C LEU A 124 1.75 3.46 7.09
N ALA A 125 2.00 2.34 6.44
CA ALA A 125 1.95 1.04 7.12
C ALA A 125 3.08 0.89 8.17
N GLN A 126 4.31 1.18 7.75
CA GLN A 126 5.54 1.01 8.54
C GLN A 126 5.67 2.07 9.66
N LEU A 127 5.32 3.32 9.35
CA LEU A 127 5.33 4.46 10.25
C LEU A 127 4.05 4.55 11.09
N THR A 128 2.89 4.01 10.65
CA THR A 128 1.78 3.82 11.60
C THR A 128 2.18 2.80 12.64
N THR A 129 2.78 1.66 12.27
CA THR A 129 3.29 0.69 13.26
C THR A 129 4.37 1.31 14.17
N LYS A 130 5.28 2.14 13.65
CA LYS A 130 6.33 2.84 14.41
C LYS A 130 5.77 3.93 15.35
N TYR A 131 4.91 4.82 14.84
CA TYR A 131 4.24 5.88 15.59
C TYR A 131 3.27 5.31 16.65
N LEU A 132 2.60 4.19 16.35
CA LEU A 132 1.79 3.42 17.31
C LEU A 132 2.65 2.92 18.48
N ARG A 133 3.84 2.35 18.19
CA ARG A 133 4.81 1.95 19.25
C ARG A 133 5.31 3.15 20.07
N GLU A 134 5.54 4.30 19.44
CA GLU A 134 6.11 5.50 20.08
C GLU A 134 5.07 6.31 20.89
N GLN A 135 3.78 6.29 20.52
CA GLN A 135 2.70 7.02 21.19
C GLN A 135 1.82 6.12 22.08
N GLY A 136 2.24 4.86 22.31
CA GLY A 136 1.56 3.92 23.22
C GLY A 136 0.23 3.37 22.71
N ALA A 137 -0.12 3.59 21.44
CA ALA A 137 -1.30 3.02 20.81
C ALA A 137 -0.95 1.65 20.21
N ASN A 138 -1.70 0.60 20.56
CA ASN A 138 -1.27 -0.77 20.25
C ASN A 138 -1.59 -1.14 18.77
N PRO A 139 -0.61 -1.54 17.94
CA PRO A 139 -0.85 -2.08 16.58
C PRO A 139 -1.88 -3.20 16.52
N GLU A 140 -2.08 -3.93 17.61
CA GLU A 140 -3.12 -4.93 17.76
C GLU A 140 -4.53 -4.32 17.74
N GLN A 141 -4.73 -3.09 18.22
CA GLN A 141 -6.03 -2.40 18.19
C GLN A 141 -6.42 -2.01 16.77
N LEU A 142 -5.50 -1.44 15.99
CA LEU A 142 -5.77 -1.15 14.57
C LEU A 142 -6.04 -2.44 13.78
N HIS A 143 -5.26 -3.49 14.05
CA HIS A 143 -5.50 -4.79 13.44
C HIS A 143 -6.86 -5.38 13.82
N ALA A 144 -7.21 -5.35 15.10
CA ALA A 144 -8.50 -5.82 15.61
C ALA A 144 -9.65 -5.03 14.99
N PHE A 145 -9.51 -3.70 14.91
CA PHE A 145 -10.47 -2.82 14.25
C PHE A 145 -10.66 -3.18 12.78
N THR A 146 -9.59 -3.26 11.98
CA THR A 146 -9.69 -3.60 10.56
C THR A 146 -10.29 -5.00 10.36
N ARG A 147 -9.95 -5.97 11.20
CA ARG A 147 -10.53 -7.32 11.16
C ARG A 147 -12.04 -7.29 11.43
N ARG A 148 -12.48 -6.60 12.48
CA ARG A 148 -13.90 -6.47 12.82
C ARG A 148 -14.66 -5.69 11.76
N TYR A 149 -14.02 -4.69 11.15
CA TYR A 149 -14.59 -3.91 10.05
C TYR A 149 -14.86 -4.77 8.81
N HIS A 150 -13.91 -5.63 8.43
CA HIS A 150 -14.10 -6.57 7.33
C HIS A 150 -15.24 -7.57 7.61
N ALA A 151 -15.31 -8.08 8.84
CA ALA A 151 -16.42 -8.96 9.25
C ALA A 151 -17.77 -8.22 9.15
N TYR A 152 -17.84 -6.98 9.63
CA TYR A 152 -19.03 -6.12 9.51
C TYR A 152 -19.41 -5.89 8.03
N SER A 153 -18.45 -5.53 7.17
CA SER A 153 -18.71 -5.29 5.74
C SER A 153 -19.20 -6.55 5.03
N GLN A 154 -18.65 -7.72 5.36
CA GLN A 154 -19.11 -8.99 4.82
C GLN A 154 -20.53 -9.33 5.29
N LEU A 155 -20.81 -9.19 6.59
CA LEU A 155 -22.16 -9.36 7.14
C LEU A 155 -23.16 -8.42 6.50
N LYS A 156 -22.78 -7.17 6.20
CA LYS A 156 -23.64 -6.20 5.52
C LYS A 156 -24.00 -6.68 4.10
N LYS A 157 -23.03 -7.16 3.32
CA LYS A 157 -23.28 -7.74 2.00
C LYS A 157 -24.21 -8.96 2.06
N GLU A 158 -23.97 -9.85 3.02
CA GLU A 158 -24.80 -11.04 3.23
C GLU A 158 -26.22 -10.68 3.67
N LEU A 159 -26.36 -9.67 4.51
CA LEU A 159 -27.65 -9.14 4.95
C LEU A 159 -28.42 -8.50 3.79
N ASP A 160 -27.75 -7.73 2.93
CA ASP A 160 -28.35 -7.13 1.74
C ASP A 160 -28.87 -8.21 0.79
N GLN A 161 -28.11 -9.30 0.59
CA GLN A 161 -28.57 -10.46 -0.18
C GLN A 161 -29.76 -11.16 0.51
N ALA A 162 -29.70 -11.38 1.82
CA ALA A 162 -30.79 -12.03 2.55
C ALA A 162 -32.09 -11.19 2.54
N LEU A 163 -31.98 -9.86 2.51
CA LEU A 163 -33.12 -8.96 2.34
C LEU A 163 -33.75 -9.12 0.96
N GLN A 164 -32.94 -9.24 -0.10
CA GLN A 164 -33.43 -9.53 -1.45
C GLN A 164 -34.14 -10.89 -1.51
N ASP A 165 -33.53 -11.93 -0.93
CA ASP A 165 -34.10 -13.28 -0.86
C ASP A 165 -35.45 -13.27 -0.10
N LEU A 166 -35.53 -12.52 1.00
CA LEU A 166 -36.74 -12.36 1.81
C LEU A 166 -37.85 -11.64 1.03
N ASN A 167 -37.53 -10.55 0.33
CA ASN A 167 -38.49 -9.83 -0.49
C ASN A 167 -39.03 -10.72 -1.62
N LYS A 168 -38.16 -11.49 -2.27
CA LYS A 168 -38.57 -12.44 -3.31
C LYS A 168 -39.51 -13.53 -2.74
N ALA A 169 -39.13 -14.15 -1.62
CA ALA A 169 -39.97 -15.15 -0.97
C ALA A 169 -41.32 -14.59 -0.49
N PHE A 170 -41.36 -13.30 -0.14
CA PHE A 170 -42.59 -12.59 0.21
C PHE A 170 -43.48 -12.39 -1.01
N ASP A 171 -42.92 -11.94 -2.13
CA ASP A 171 -43.68 -11.73 -3.37
C ASP A 171 -44.29 -13.05 -3.88
N ASP A 172 -43.52 -14.14 -3.80
CA ASP A 172 -43.99 -15.50 -4.13
C ASP A 172 -45.13 -15.97 -3.19
N ALA A 173 -45.05 -15.68 -1.88
CA ALA A 173 -46.09 -16.03 -0.91
C ALA A 173 -47.36 -15.18 -1.07
N ALA A 174 -47.21 -13.87 -1.33
CA ALA A 174 -48.32 -12.94 -1.49
C ALA A 174 -49.16 -13.23 -2.75
N SER A 175 -48.57 -13.91 -3.75
CA SER A 175 -49.32 -14.39 -4.93
C SER A 175 -50.31 -15.52 -4.60
N ASN A 176 -50.11 -16.24 -3.49
CA ASN A 176 -50.91 -17.41 -3.09
C ASN A 176 -51.82 -17.15 -1.87
N GLU A 177 -51.37 -16.35 -0.89
CA GLU A 177 -52.07 -16.06 0.39
C GLU A 177 -51.88 -14.58 0.81
N ARG A 178 -52.42 -13.66 -0.01
CA ARG A 178 -52.07 -12.22 -0.01
C ARG A 178 -52.29 -11.49 1.32
N GLU A 179 -53.43 -11.67 1.98
CA GLU A 179 -53.78 -10.92 3.20
C GLU A 179 -53.00 -11.38 4.43
N GLU A 180 -52.84 -12.70 4.59
CA GLU A 180 -52.06 -13.29 5.69
C GLU A 180 -50.57 -12.95 5.57
N ALA A 181 -50.03 -13.00 4.34
CA ALA A 181 -48.65 -12.59 4.08
C ALA A 181 -48.40 -11.13 4.48
N ILE A 182 -49.29 -10.20 4.08
CA ILE A 182 -49.15 -8.76 4.39
C ILE A 182 -49.18 -8.51 5.90
N ALA A 183 -50.14 -9.09 6.62
CA ALA A 183 -50.24 -8.96 8.08
C ALA A 183 -48.98 -9.51 8.78
N TRP A 184 -48.47 -10.65 8.29
CA TRP A 184 -47.25 -11.24 8.80
C TRP A 184 -46.01 -10.37 8.55
N ARG A 185 -45.87 -9.75 7.37
CA ARG A 185 -44.76 -8.84 7.04
C ARG A 185 -44.77 -7.60 7.92
N ILE A 186 -45.95 -7.01 8.15
CA ILE A 186 -46.09 -5.85 9.04
C ILE A 186 -45.58 -6.20 10.43
N THR A 187 -45.98 -7.36 10.96
CA THR A 187 -45.65 -7.83 12.30
C THR A 187 -44.18 -8.21 12.46
N ASN A 188 -43.58 -8.88 11.46
CA ASN A 188 -42.28 -9.53 11.61
C ASN A 188 -41.12 -8.80 10.92
N VAL A 189 -41.35 -8.22 9.74
CA VAL A 189 -40.26 -7.64 8.91
C VAL A 189 -40.08 -6.15 9.21
N THR A 190 -41.18 -5.40 9.40
CA THR A 190 -41.12 -3.95 9.67
C THR A 190 -40.24 -3.58 10.86
N PRO A 191 -40.29 -4.27 12.02
CA PRO A 191 -39.41 -3.96 13.15
C PRO A 191 -37.93 -4.15 12.81
N LEU A 192 -37.60 -5.19 12.03
CA LEU A 192 -36.23 -5.47 11.61
C LEU A 192 -35.72 -4.42 10.60
N SER A 193 -36.56 -3.95 9.69
CA SER A 193 -36.21 -2.87 8.76
C SER A 193 -35.94 -1.55 9.48
N LYS A 194 -36.73 -1.20 10.52
CA LYS A 194 -36.46 -0.02 11.35
C LYS A 194 -35.10 -0.12 12.06
N LYS A 195 -34.80 -1.28 12.63
CA LYS A 195 -33.53 -1.56 13.29
C LYS A 195 -32.33 -1.47 12.34
N LEU A 196 -32.47 -1.94 11.10
CA LEU A 196 -31.44 -1.77 10.07
C LEU A 196 -31.18 -0.28 9.77
N ILE A 197 -32.23 0.52 9.62
CA ILE A 197 -32.11 1.97 9.38
C ILE A 197 -31.38 2.67 10.55
N GLU A 198 -31.65 2.27 11.80
CA GLU A 198 -30.94 2.79 12.97
C GLU A 198 -29.45 2.45 12.96
N ILE A 199 -29.11 1.22 12.58
CA ILE A 199 -27.72 0.78 12.39
C ILE A 199 -27.01 1.60 11.30
N GLU A 200 -27.66 1.80 10.15
CA GLU A 200 -27.10 2.57 9.03
C GLU A 200 -26.93 4.07 9.33
N LYS A 201 -27.74 4.60 10.25
CA LYS A 201 -27.62 5.99 10.70
C LYS A 201 -26.45 6.24 11.65
N LYS A 202 -25.77 5.21 12.18
CA LYS A 202 -24.58 5.41 13.03
C LYS A 202 -23.44 6.02 12.19
N PRO A 203 -23.04 7.28 12.43
CA PRO A 203 -22.21 8.06 11.50
C PRO A 203 -20.71 7.71 11.52
N GLN A 204 -20.28 6.81 12.41
CA GLN A 204 -18.87 6.66 12.79
C GLN A 204 -18.01 5.93 11.76
N TYR A 205 -18.63 5.13 10.86
CA TYR A 205 -17.90 4.23 9.94
C TYR A 205 -18.12 4.53 8.46
N ALA A 206 -18.98 5.51 8.15
CA ALA A 206 -19.19 6.03 6.80
C ALA A 206 -18.14 7.08 6.40
N ASP A 207 -17.23 7.43 7.32
CA ASP A 207 -16.13 8.34 7.02
C ASP A 207 -15.17 7.68 6.02
N GLY A 208 -15.05 8.29 4.83
CA GLY A 208 -14.12 7.85 3.78
C GLY A 208 -12.67 7.73 4.25
N PHE A 209 -12.31 8.38 5.36
CA PHE A 209 -11.03 8.21 6.02
C PHE A 209 -10.82 6.79 6.57
N ILE A 210 -11.75 6.27 7.37
CA ILE A 210 -11.63 4.95 8.02
C ILE A 210 -11.63 3.83 6.97
N LEU A 211 -12.50 3.95 5.97
CA LEU A 211 -12.51 3.09 4.79
C LEU A 211 -11.15 3.09 4.09
N SER A 212 -10.60 4.27 3.80
CA SER A 212 -9.29 4.39 3.15
C SER A 212 -8.15 3.81 3.98
N LEU A 213 -8.23 3.91 5.32
CA LEU A 213 -7.25 3.34 6.23
C LEU A 213 -7.29 1.81 6.22
N CYS A 214 -8.48 1.22 6.36
CA CYS A 214 -8.69 -0.24 6.30
C CYS A 214 -8.27 -0.82 4.95
N ASP A 215 -8.60 -0.15 3.84
CA ASP A 215 -8.22 -0.57 2.50
C ASP A 215 -6.70 -0.58 2.31
N LYS A 216 -6.02 0.48 2.75
CA LYS A 216 -4.55 0.55 2.67
C LYS A 216 -3.89 -0.50 3.54
N TYR A 217 -4.34 -0.64 4.79
CA TYR A 217 -3.83 -1.67 5.70
C TYR A 217 -3.92 -3.06 5.05
N THR A 218 -5.07 -3.37 4.46
CA THR A 218 -5.32 -4.65 3.78
C THR A 218 -4.42 -4.83 2.56
N LYS A 219 -4.31 -3.80 1.71
CA LYS A 219 -3.41 -3.82 0.53
C LYS A 219 -1.97 -4.06 0.95
N THR A 220 -1.46 -3.39 1.98
CA THR A 220 -0.09 -3.59 2.44
C THR A 220 0.12 -4.99 3.02
N CYS A 221 -0.81 -5.49 3.84
CA CYS A 221 -0.72 -6.87 4.32
C CYS A 221 -0.67 -7.87 3.16
N MET A 222 -1.49 -7.68 2.13
CA MET A 222 -1.51 -8.52 0.94
C MET A 222 -0.22 -8.42 0.12
N GLN A 223 0.35 -7.22 -0.02
CA GLN A 223 1.65 -7.02 -0.67
C GLN A 223 2.77 -7.76 0.07
N HIS A 224 2.81 -7.69 1.41
CA HIS A 224 3.78 -8.43 2.20
C HIS A 224 3.56 -9.93 2.14
N ALA A 225 2.30 -10.41 2.19
CA ALA A 225 1.98 -11.81 2.03
C ALA A 225 2.44 -12.36 0.67
N SER A 226 2.18 -11.60 -0.40
CA SER A 226 2.63 -11.91 -1.76
C SER A 226 4.16 -11.96 -1.85
N TYR A 227 4.87 -10.97 -1.29
CA TYR A 227 6.32 -10.95 -1.23
C TYR A 227 6.91 -12.17 -0.48
N LEU A 228 6.29 -12.54 0.64
CA LEU A 228 6.68 -13.69 1.44
C LEU A 228 6.38 -15.02 0.73
N ASN A 229 5.38 -15.06 -0.16
CA ASN A 229 5.01 -16.22 -0.98
C ASN A 229 5.04 -17.55 -0.20
N LYS A 230 4.46 -17.55 1.01
CA LYS A 230 4.35 -18.74 1.86
C LYS A 230 2.98 -19.39 1.63
N PRO A 231 2.91 -20.74 1.52
CA PRO A 231 1.63 -21.43 1.38
C PRO A 231 0.64 -21.04 2.46
N GLY A 232 -0.58 -20.68 2.05
CA GLY A 232 -1.69 -20.29 2.93
C GLY A 232 -1.51 -18.98 3.71
N LEU A 233 -0.47 -18.20 3.42
CA LEU A 233 -0.24 -16.91 4.09
C LEU A 233 -1.25 -15.86 3.64
N THR A 234 -1.53 -15.79 2.33
CA THR A 234 -2.50 -14.87 1.74
C THR A 234 -3.90 -15.09 2.31
N GLU A 235 -4.36 -16.34 2.43
CA GLU A 235 -5.66 -16.66 3.05
C GLU A 235 -5.71 -16.22 4.52
N LYS A 236 -4.63 -16.47 5.28
CA LYS A 236 -4.56 -16.02 6.69
C LYS A 236 -4.59 -14.49 6.81
N VAL A 237 -3.99 -13.77 5.88
CA VAL A 237 -4.05 -12.31 5.82
C VAL A 237 -5.45 -11.81 5.46
N GLN A 238 -6.10 -12.41 4.46
CA GLN A 238 -7.49 -12.09 4.10
C GLN A 238 -8.46 -12.35 5.26
N GLN A 239 -8.21 -13.39 6.06
CA GLN A 239 -8.97 -13.70 7.28
C GLN A 239 -8.63 -12.77 8.46
N GLY A 240 -7.71 -11.81 8.30
CA GLY A 240 -7.27 -10.94 9.37
C GLY A 240 -6.63 -11.68 10.55
N LYS A 241 -5.99 -12.83 10.31
CA LYS A 241 -5.32 -13.64 11.34
C LYS A 241 -3.88 -13.22 11.60
N ILE A 242 -3.30 -12.44 10.70
CA ILE A 242 -1.90 -12.02 10.79
C ILE A 242 -1.86 -10.49 10.73
N PRO A 243 -1.39 -9.83 11.79
CA PRO A 243 -1.23 -8.39 11.79
C PRO A 243 -0.06 -7.96 10.90
N LEU A 244 -0.13 -6.72 10.43
CA LEU A 244 0.87 -6.13 9.56
C LEU A 244 2.29 -6.20 10.17
N HIS A 245 2.44 -5.90 11.46
CA HIS A 245 3.77 -5.90 12.11
C HIS A 245 4.44 -7.28 12.05
N GLN A 246 3.69 -8.38 12.20
CA GLN A 246 4.25 -9.73 12.05
C GLN A 246 4.67 -10.00 10.60
N LEU A 247 3.93 -9.48 9.61
CA LEU A 247 4.33 -9.56 8.21
C LEU A 247 5.59 -8.73 7.96
N GLU A 248 5.69 -7.53 8.54
CA GLU A 248 6.86 -6.65 8.45
C GLU A 248 8.11 -7.32 9.04
N ASP A 249 8.00 -7.95 10.21
CA ASP A 249 9.11 -8.69 10.81
C ASP A 249 9.56 -9.85 9.92
N LEU A 250 8.62 -10.60 9.35
CA LEU A 250 8.92 -11.67 8.40
C LEU A 250 9.54 -11.16 7.11
N VAL A 251 9.08 -10.01 6.61
CA VAL A 251 9.63 -9.33 5.42
C VAL A 251 11.05 -8.87 5.72
N ALA A 252 11.30 -8.26 6.88
CA ALA A 252 12.61 -7.81 7.31
C ALA A 252 13.60 -8.98 7.41
N ILE A 253 13.21 -10.07 8.08
CA ILE A 253 14.01 -11.30 8.15
C ILE A 253 14.30 -11.85 6.75
N ARG A 254 13.33 -11.81 5.84
CA ARG A 254 13.52 -12.27 4.46
C ARG A 254 14.45 -11.35 3.68
N LYS A 255 14.32 -10.03 3.79
CA LYS A 255 15.21 -9.04 3.16
C LYS A 255 16.64 -9.23 3.63
N GLN A 256 16.87 -9.30 4.94
CA GLN A 256 18.18 -9.56 5.53
C GLN A 256 18.79 -10.87 4.99
N LYS A 257 17.99 -11.93 4.84
CA LYS A 257 18.46 -13.18 4.22
C LYS A 257 18.81 -13.03 2.73
N GLN A 258 18.05 -12.23 1.97
CA GLN A 258 18.35 -11.98 0.56
C GLN A 258 19.62 -11.14 0.40
N GLU A 259 19.78 -10.11 1.24
CA GLU A 259 21.00 -9.29 1.32
C GLU A 259 22.21 -10.15 1.67
N HIS A 260 22.10 -11.02 2.68
CA HIS A 260 23.14 -11.99 3.04
C HIS A 260 23.53 -12.89 1.86
N TYR A 261 22.55 -13.45 1.14
CA TYR A 261 22.85 -14.27 -0.04
C TYR A 261 23.48 -13.49 -1.18
N ARG A 262 23.12 -12.22 -1.39
CA ARG A 262 23.78 -11.35 -2.37
C ARG A 262 25.22 -11.06 -1.97
N ALA A 263 25.48 -10.79 -0.68
CA ALA A 263 26.81 -10.53 -0.15
C ALA A 263 27.75 -11.75 -0.23
N LEU A 264 27.21 -12.97 -0.31
CA LEU A 264 28.00 -14.17 -0.54
C LEU A 264 28.45 -14.34 -2.00
N LEU A 265 27.83 -13.65 -2.96
CA LEU A 265 28.23 -13.68 -4.37
C LEU A 265 29.29 -12.60 -4.63
N PRO A 266 30.17 -12.77 -5.63
CA PRO A 266 31.11 -11.73 -6.02
C PRO A 266 30.37 -10.44 -6.43
N ASP A 267 30.92 -9.28 -6.10
CA ASP A 267 30.28 -7.97 -6.35
C ASP A 267 29.79 -7.81 -7.79
N TYR A 268 30.60 -8.22 -8.77
CA TYR A 268 30.28 -8.15 -10.20
C TYR A 268 29.13 -9.07 -10.64
N VAL A 269 28.76 -10.04 -9.82
CA VAL A 269 27.58 -10.90 -9.99
C VAL A 269 26.41 -10.33 -9.18
N ALA A 270 26.66 -9.86 -7.95
CA ALA A 270 25.64 -9.33 -7.07
C ALA A 270 24.92 -8.11 -7.67
N VAL A 271 25.64 -7.21 -8.34
CA VAL A 271 25.06 -6.03 -9.03
C VAL A 271 24.10 -6.40 -10.17
N GLU A 272 24.23 -7.61 -10.72
CA GLU A 272 23.34 -8.10 -11.79
C GLU A 272 22.04 -8.70 -11.23
N ILE A 273 21.94 -8.90 -9.90
CA ILE A 273 20.78 -9.48 -9.24
C ILE A 273 19.98 -8.38 -8.54
N PHE A 274 18.98 -7.85 -9.25
CA PHE A 274 18.06 -6.86 -8.71
C PHE A 274 17.40 -7.30 -7.38
N ASP A 275 17.04 -6.32 -6.56
CA ASP A 275 16.38 -6.54 -5.25
C ASP A 275 15.07 -7.34 -5.35
N SER A 276 14.39 -7.25 -6.49
CA SER A 276 13.17 -7.97 -6.81
C SER A 276 13.37 -9.47 -7.07
N ILE A 277 14.59 -9.92 -7.38
CA ILE A 277 14.91 -11.33 -7.65
C ILE A 277 15.11 -12.06 -6.34
N HIS A 278 14.35 -13.14 -6.14
CA HIS A 278 14.44 -13.96 -4.94
C HIS A 278 15.47 -15.08 -5.12
N ILE A 279 16.62 -14.96 -4.45
CA ILE A 279 17.64 -15.99 -4.32
C ILE A 279 17.12 -17.09 -3.38
N LYS A 280 16.88 -18.27 -3.95
CA LYS A 280 16.44 -19.47 -3.23
C LYS A 280 16.93 -20.71 -3.94
N GLY A 281 17.62 -21.57 -3.21
CA GLY A 281 18.02 -22.85 -3.76
C GLY A 281 16.81 -23.70 -4.20
N LYS A 282 16.89 -24.30 -5.38
CA LYS A 282 15.96 -25.35 -5.83
C LYS A 282 16.20 -26.63 -5.04
N ARG A 283 15.15 -27.37 -4.68
CA ARG A 283 15.35 -28.68 -4.03
C ARG A 283 15.97 -29.66 -5.01
N THR A 284 16.89 -30.48 -4.53
CA THR A 284 17.30 -31.70 -5.24
C THR A 284 16.25 -32.77 -4.92
N LEU A 285 15.86 -33.58 -5.92
CA LEU A 285 14.92 -34.68 -5.72
C LEU A 285 15.43 -35.60 -4.59
N GLY A 286 14.59 -35.91 -3.60
CA GLY A 286 14.97 -36.75 -2.46
C GLY A 286 15.63 -36.04 -1.27
N VAL A 287 15.92 -34.73 -1.34
CA VAL A 287 16.52 -33.97 -0.23
C VAL A 287 15.48 -33.03 0.41
N LEU A 288 15.22 -33.20 1.70
CA LEU A 288 14.20 -32.46 2.46
C LEU A 288 14.55 -30.98 2.70
N LYS A 289 15.84 -30.64 2.73
CA LYS A 289 16.33 -29.27 2.98
C LYS A 289 17.12 -28.74 1.78
N THR A 290 16.73 -27.57 1.29
CA THR A 290 17.57 -26.83 0.35
C THR A 290 18.58 -26.00 1.13
N ASN A 291 19.88 -26.22 0.94
CA ASN A 291 20.89 -25.27 1.38
C ASN A 291 21.21 -24.27 0.25
N THR A 292 20.77 -23.02 0.40
CA THR A 292 21.00 -21.97 -0.60
C THR A 292 22.46 -21.50 -0.55
N GLU A 293 23.07 -21.46 0.63
CA GLU A 293 24.48 -21.06 0.80
C GLU A 293 25.42 -22.05 0.14
N ASP A 294 25.20 -23.36 0.26
CA ASP A 294 26.06 -24.35 -0.41
C ASP A 294 26.00 -24.23 -1.94
N LYS A 295 24.85 -23.83 -2.48
CA LYS A 295 24.70 -23.57 -3.91
C LYS A 295 25.41 -22.29 -4.34
N ILE A 296 25.41 -21.26 -3.48
CA ILE A 296 26.21 -20.06 -3.70
C ILE A 296 27.71 -20.40 -3.61
N LYS A 297 28.14 -21.22 -2.64
CA LYS A 297 29.53 -21.71 -2.56
C LYS A 297 29.93 -22.48 -3.82
N ALA A 298 29.04 -23.28 -4.40
CA ALA A 298 29.31 -23.96 -5.67
C ALA A 298 29.44 -22.99 -6.86
N ILE A 299 28.67 -21.89 -6.86
CA ILE A 299 28.85 -20.79 -7.83
C ILE A 299 30.21 -20.15 -7.65
N ASN A 300 30.57 -19.76 -6.42
CA ASN A 300 31.85 -19.12 -6.12
C ASN A 300 33.02 -20.03 -6.49
N ALA A 301 33.02 -21.29 -6.05
CA ALA A 301 34.06 -22.25 -6.39
C ALA A 301 34.22 -22.43 -7.91
N PHE A 302 33.11 -22.37 -8.68
CA PHE A 302 33.18 -22.42 -10.14
C PHE A 302 33.76 -21.14 -10.74
N LEU A 303 33.40 -19.97 -10.21
CA LEU A 303 33.94 -18.67 -10.63
C LEU A 303 35.40 -18.46 -10.23
N ASP A 304 35.86 -19.09 -9.16
CA ASP A 304 37.25 -19.05 -8.68
C ASP A 304 38.16 -20.04 -9.40
N THR A 305 37.58 -21.03 -10.11
CA THR A 305 38.34 -22.01 -10.90
C THR A 305 38.75 -21.40 -12.26
N PRO A 306 40.04 -21.43 -12.66
CA PRO A 306 40.49 -20.87 -13.93
C PRO A 306 39.72 -21.40 -15.14
N PHE A 307 39.12 -20.48 -15.92
CA PHE A 307 38.39 -20.85 -17.13
C PHE A 307 39.33 -21.26 -18.25
N GLN A 308 39.06 -22.41 -18.88
CA GLN A 308 39.80 -22.86 -20.05
C GLN A 308 39.10 -22.37 -21.31
N THR A 309 39.79 -21.59 -22.16
CA THR A 309 39.20 -21.00 -23.38
C THR A 309 38.61 -22.05 -24.34
N ALA A 310 39.08 -23.30 -24.29
CA ALA A 310 38.54 -24.42 -25.09
C ALA A 310 37.12 -24.87 -24.67
N ASN A 311 36.66 -24.52 -23.46
CA ASN A 311 35.40 -24.99 -22.88
C ASN A 311 34.37 -23.88 -22.68
N GLU A 312 34.55 -22.71 -23.28
CA GLU A 312 33.77 -21.50 -23.01
C GLU A 312 32.24 -21.71 -23.09
N GLU A 313 31.74 -22.38 -24.12
CA GLU A 313 30.30 -22.66 -24.25
C GLU A 313 29.78 -23.62 -23.18
N GLN A 314 30.58 -24.61 -22.80
CA GLN A 314 30.23 -25.55 -21.72
C GLN A 314 30.24 -24.85 -20.37
N ASP A 315 31.20 -23.95 -20.14
CA ASP A 315 31.32 -23.18 -18.90
C ASP A 315 30.17 -22.17 -18.76
N LYS A 316 29.79 -21.46 -19.82
CA LYS A 316 28.60 -20.59 -19.85
C LYS A 316 27.32 -21.38 -19.58
N LYS A 317 27.17 -22.57 -20.17
CA LYS A 317 26.02 -23.46 -19.93
C LYS A 317 25.97 -23.91 -18.47
N LYS A 318 27.11 -24.28 -17.88
CA LYS A 318 27.22 -24.68 -16.47
C LYS A 318 26.94 -23.50 -15.53
N LEU A 319 27.46 -22.31 -15.85
CA LEU A 319 27.20 -21.09 -15.08
C LEU A 319 25.70 -20.76 -15.05
N LYS A 320 25.03 -20.85 -16.21
CA LYS A 320 23.56 -20.67 -16.31
C LYS A 320 22.81 -21.70 -15.46
N GLN A 321 23.25 -22.96 -15.43
CA GLN A 321 22.66 -24.00 -14.58
C GLN A 321 22.86 -23.73 -13.09
N LEU A 322 24.06 -23.29 -12.69
CA LEU A 322 24.39 -22.97 -11.30
C LEU A 322 23.52 -21.81 -10.77
N PHE A 323 23.35 -20.73 -11.55
CA PHE A 323 22.43 -19.65 -11.17
C PHE A 323 20.97 -20.10 -11.13
N ALA A 324 20.56 -20.95 -12.08
CA ALA A 324 19.21 -21.52 -12.07
C ALA A 324 18.97 -22.38 -10.81
N TYR A 325 20.01 -22.97 -10.20
CA TYR A 325 19.90 -23.69 -8.94
C TYR A 325 19.63 -22.82 -7.73
N ILE A 326 19.91 -21.51 -7.78
CA ILE A 326 19.50 -20.53 -6.78
C ILE A 326 18.30 -19.68 -7.22
N ASN A 327 17.58 -20.14 -8.24
CA ASN A 327 16.40 -19.49 -8.80
C ASN A 327 16.67 -18.11 -9.40
N VAL A 328 17.91 -17.88 -9.86
CA VAL A 328 18.32 -16.70 -10.62
C VAL A 328 18.43 -17.11 -12.08
N SER A 329 17.76 -16.37 -12.97
CA SER A 329 17.77 -16.63 -14.40
C SER A 329 18.38 -15.45 -15.13
N PHE A 330 19.59 -15.65 -15.66
CA PHE A 330 20.25 -14.71 -16.53
C PHE A 330 20.02 -15.07 -17.99
N ASP A 331 19.89 -14.04 -18.84
CA ASP A 331 19.94 -14.20 -20.28
C ASP A 331 21.37 -14.51 -20.76
N SER A 332 21.53 -14.81 -22.04
CA SER A 332 22.84 -15.18 -22.61
C SER A 332 23.85 -14.04 -22.57
N ALA A 333 23.40 -12.78 -22.65
CA ALA A 333 24.28 -11.62 -22.59
C ALA A 333 24.87 -11.45 -21.19
N LYS A 334 24.02 -11.53 -20.16
CA LYS A 334 24.42 -11.45 -18.75
C LYS A 334 25.33 -12.60 -18.32
N ILE A 335 25.07 -13.82 -18.81
CA ILE A 335 25.99 -14.95 -18.59
C ILE A 335 27.35 -14.69 -19.22
N THR A 336 27.40 -14.11 -20.42
CA THR A 336 28.66 -13.77 -21.09
C THR A 336 29.43 -12.68 -20.34
N GLU A 337 28.73 -11.65 -19.87
CA GLU A 337 29.30 -10.56 -19.07
C GLU A 337 29.89 -11.08 -17.76
N ILE A 338 29.15 -11.91 -17.02
CA ILE A 338 29.65 -12.53 -15.77
C ILE A 338 30.89 -13.39 -16.04
N TYR A 339 30.87 -14.17 -17.12
CA TYR A 339 32.00 -15.01 -17.52
C TYR A 339 33.26 -14.18 -17.84
N GLN A 340 33.12 -13.08 -18.58
CA GLN A 340 34.22 -12.18 -18.92
C GLN A 340 34.80 -11.49 -17.67
N LYS A 341 33.95 -10.91 -16.82
CA LYS A 341 34.38 -10.27 -15.56
C LYS A 341 35.10 -11.26 -14.63
N ALA A 342 34.65 -12.51 -14.59
CA ALA A 342 35.32 -13.55 -13.81
C ALA A 342 36.72 -13.88 -14.39
N LYS A 343 36.86 -14.00 -15.71
CA LYS A 343 38.15 -14.23 -16.39
C LYS A 343 39.13 -13.06 -16.18
N GLU A 344 38.64 -11.84 -16.22
CA GLU A 344 39.44 -10.63 -15.93
C GLU A 344 39.95 -10.63 -14.48
N LYS A 345 39.08 -10.97 -13.52
CA LYS A 345 39.44 -11.06 -12.10
C LYS A 345 40.45 -12.17 -11.81
N GLN A 346 40.34 -13.32 -12.48
CA GLN A 346 41.32 -14.40 -12.39
C GLN A 346 42.69 -13.95 -12.90
N ARG A 347 42.73 -13.24 -14.04
CA ARG A 347 43.98 -12.69 -14.60
C ARG A 347 44.62 -11.66 -13.70
N SER A 348 43.86 -10.76 -13.09
CA SER A 348 44.42 -9.77 -12.14
C SER A 348 45.02 -10.46 -10.91
N ALA A 349 44.35 -11.48 -10.38
CA ALA A 349 44.86 -12.26 -9.25
C ALA A 349 46.15 -13.03 -9.58
N GLU A 350 46.26 -13.58 -10.79
CA GLU A 350 47.50 -14.22 -11.27
C GLU A 350 48.66 -13.22 -11.38
N VAL A 351 48.38 -12.02 -11.91
CA VAL A 351 49.37 -10.94 -12.02
C VAL A 351 49.83 -10.46 -10.64
N ASP A 352 48.91 -10.26 -9.70
CA ASP A 352 49.24 -9.85 -8.33
C ASP A 352 50.07 -10.92 -7.59
N GLN A 353 49.79 -12.21 -7.81
CA GLN A 353 50.61 -13.30 -7.26
C GLN A 353 52.03 -13.33 -7.84
N ILE A 354 52.18 -13.01 -9.13
CA ILE A 354 53.50 -12.91 -9.77
C ILE A 354 54.28 -11.73 -9.18
N PHE A 355 53.65 -10.56 -9.03
CA PHE A 355 54.28 -9.39 -8.41
C PHE A 355 54.64 -9.60 -6.93
N SER A 356 53.78 -10.28 -6.15
CA SER A 356 54.09 -10.62 -4.76
C SER A 356 55.32 -11.52 -4.65
N LYS A 357 55.44 -12.54 -5.52
CA LYS A 357 56.61 -13.43 -5.55
C LYS A 357 57.89 -12.74 -6.01
N ILE A 358 57.79 -11.73 -6.87
CA ILE A 358 58.95 -10.93 -7.30
C ILE A 358 59.44 -10.03 -6.16
N ASN A 359 58.56 -9.48 -5.34
CA ASN A 359 58.94 -8.63 -4.20
C ASN A 359 59.44 -9.40 -2.96
N GLU A 360 59.24 -10.72 -2.92
CA GLU A 360 59.79 -11.63 -1.90
C GLU A 360 61.19 -12.18 -2.25
N LEU A 361 61.66 -11.94 -3.49
CA LEU A 361 62.99 -12.26 -4.00
C LEU A 361 63.88 -11.01 -3.96
#